data_AF-A0A3N5R3K4-F1
#
_entry.id   AF-A0A3N5R3K4-F1
#
_cell.length_a   1.000
_cell.length_b   1.000
_cell.length_c   1.000
_cell.angle_alpha   90.00
_cell.angle_beta   90.00
_cell.angle_gamma   90.00
#
_symmetry.space_group_name_H-M   'P 1'
#
loop_
_entity.id
_entity.type
_entity.pdbx_description
1 polymer ?
#
loop_
_entity_poly.entity_id
_entity_poly.type
_entity_poly.pdbx_seq_one_letter_code
_entity_poly.pdbx_strand_id
1 'polypeptide(L)' 'MTLSINCKDAGDPVCTHTMIGETEEELLQNAKEHGIKVHGYTEEQWNEEISKNLEHFRKIIKKT' A
#
# COMPACT_ATOMS: atom_id res chain seq x y z
N MET A 1 12.95 -9.18 -9.02
CA MET A 1 12.27 -7.95 -9.49
C MET A 1 11.56 -7.40 -8.29
N THR A 2 11.79 -6.14 -7.94
CA THR A 2 11.21 -5.57 -6.71
C THR A 2 10.00 -4.74 -7.10
N LEU A 3 8.88 -4.95 -6.42
CA LEU A 3 7.67 -4.16 -6.60
C LEU A 3 7.67 -3.00 -5.61
N SER A 4 7.08 -1.87 -6.01
CA SER A 4 6.96 -0.70 -5.15
C SER A 4 5.65 0.05 -5.33
N ILE A 5 5.17 0.65 -4.23
CA ILE A 5 4.05 1.59 -4.19
C ILE A 5 4.48 2.79 -3.36
N ASN A 6 4.21 4.00 -3.84
CA ASN A 6 4.33 5.20 -3.02
C ASN A 6 3.00 5.49 -2.32
N CYS A 7 3.02 5.79 -1.03
CA CYS A 7 1.82 6.02 -0.22
C CYS A 7 0.94 7.15 -0.78
N LYS A 8 1.54 8.18 -1.37
CA LYS A 8 0.81 9.26 -2.04
C LYS A 8 -0.07 8.80 -3.19
N ASP A 9 0.37 7.78 -3.92
CA ASP A 9 -0.35 7.24 -5.07
C ASP A 9 -1.48 6.29 -4.59
N ALA A 10 -1.37 5.80 -3.34
CA ALA A 10 -2.33 4.91 -2.68
C ALA A 10 -3.46 5.64 -1.94
N GLY A 11 -3.31 6.92 -1.59
CA GLY A 11 -4.40 7.72 -1.05
C GLY A 11 -4.02 8.85 -0.09
N ASP A 12 -2.79 8.89 0.42
CA ASP A 12 -2.36 9.94 1.36
C ASP A 12 -1.40 10.95 0.68
N PRO A 13 -1.91 12.10 0.18
CA PRO A 13 -1.15 12.99 -0.70
C PRO A 13 0.08 13.63 -0.04
N VAL A 14 0.22 13.57 1.29
CA VAL A 14 1.33 14.15 2.04
C VAL A 14 2.38 13.10 2.42
N CYS A 15 2.05 11.81 2.38
CA CYS A 15 2.99 10.74 2.72
C CYS A 15 3.86 10.35 1.53
N THR A 16 5.15 10.67 1.62
CA THR A 16 6.14 10.35 0.57
C THR A 16 6.77 8.97 0.70
N HIS A 17 6.35 8.16 1.69
CA HIS A 17 6.95 6.85 1.94
C HIS A 17 6.69 5.88 0.78
N THR A 18 7.72 5.15 0.38
CA THR A 18 7.62 4.11 -0.64
C THR A 18 7.74 2.75 0.02
N MET A 19 6.69 1.94 -0.10
CA MET A 19 6.68 0.56 0.32
C MET A 19 7.25 -0.30 -0.81
N ILE A 20 8.02 -1.33 -0.43
CA ILE A 20 8.67 -2.27 -1.35
C ILE A 20 8.29 -3.71 -0.99
N GLY A 21 8.37 -4.63 -1.94
CA GLY A 21 8.20 -6.07 -1.69
C GLY A 21 8.65 -6.90 -2.90
N GLU A 22 9.00 -8.16 -2.70
CA GLU A 22 9.38 -9.05 -3.80
C GLU A 22 8.15 -9.62 -4.52
N THR A 23 7.02 -9.69 -3.83
CA THR A 23 5.72 -10.14 -4.35
C THR A 23 4.63 -9.09 -4.09
N GLU A 24 3.50 -9.21 -4.79
CA GLU A 24 2.33 -8.35 -4.54
C GLU A 24 1.83 -8.51 -3.10
N GLU A 25 1.81 -9.74 -2.59
CA GLU A 25 1.36 -10.04 -1.22
C GLU A 25 2.25 -9.36 -0.18
N GLU A 26 3.57 -9.51 -0.31
CA GLU A 26 4.54 -8.87 0.60
C GLU A 26 4.46 -7.34 0.52
N LEU A 27 4.33 -6.78 -0.68
CA LEU A 27 4.18 -5.34 -0.87
C LEU A 27 2.91 -4.80 -0.20
N LEU A 28 1.78 -5.50 -0.36
CA LEU A 28 0.52 -5.12 0.28
C LEU A 28 0.58 -5.31 1.80
N GLN A 29 1.31 -6.31 2.30
CA GLN A 29 1.55 -6.48 3.74
C GLN A 29 2.38 -5.30 4.29
N ASN A 30 3.44 -4.90 3.60
CA ASN A 30 4.24 -3.74 3.99
C ASN A 30 3.42 -2.45 3.93
N ALA A 31 2.51 -2.33 2.96
CA ALA A 31 1.59 -1.20 2.87
C ALA A 31 0.57 -1.18 4.01
N LYS A 32 0.05 -2.35 4.41
CA LYS A 32 -0.80 -2.50 5.60
C LYS A 32 -0.08 -2.04 6.86
N GLU A 33 1.13 -2.54 7.09
CA GLU A 33 1.91 -2.18 8.27
C GLU A 33 2.18 -0.68 8.33
N HIS A 34 2.51 -0.07 7.18
CA HIS A 34 2.70 1.37 7.08
C HIS A 34 1.41 2.13 7.41
N GLY A 35 0.28 1.75 6.81
CA GLY A 35 -1.02 2.34 7.07
C GLY A 35 -1.42 2.28 8.55
N ILE A 36 -1.21 1.15 9.21
CA ILE A 36 -1.55 0.97 10.63
C ILE A 36 -0.60 1.80 11.52
N LYS A 37 0.72 1.69 11.32
CA LYS A 37 1.72 2.29 12.22
C LYS A 37 1.88 3.80 12.04
N VAL A 38 1.74 4.30 10.81
CA VAL A 38 2.01 5.71 10.47
C VAL A 38 0.73 6.52 10.34
N HIS A 39 -0.32 5.93 9.77
CA HIS A 39 -1.61 6.61 9.54
C HIS A 39 -2.69 6.22 10.56
N GLY A 40 -2.40 5.29 11.47
CA GLY A 40 -3.31 4.90 12.53
C GLY A 40 -4.53 4.11 12.03
N TYR A 41 -4.47 3.55 10.82
CA TYR A 41 -5.54 2.69 10.33
C TYR A 41 -5.73 1.49 11.23
N THR A 42 -6.99 1.08 11.42
CA THR A 42 -7.27 -0.25 11.96
C THR A 42 -7.12 -1.30 10.87
N GLU A 43 -6.99 -2.56 11.29
CA GLU A 43 -6.99 -3.68 10.35
C GLU A 43 -8.30 -3.77 9.55
N GLU A 44 -9.43 -3.45 10.17
CA GLU A 44 -10.74 -3.43 9.51
C GLU A 44 -10.80 -2.36 8.41
N GLN A 45 -10.35 -1.13 8.71
CA GLN A 45 -10.28 -0.06 7.72
C GLN A 45 -9.36 -0.42 6.55
N TRP A 46 -8.19 -1.01 6.83
CA TRP A 46 -7.29 -1.48 5.79
C TRP A 46 -7.95 -2.54 4.90
N ASN A 47 -8.61 -3.53 5.50
CA ASN A 47 -9.26 -4.61 4.76
C ASN A 47 -10.41 -4.07 3.88
N GLU A 48 -11.19 -3.12 4.39
CA GLU A 48 -12.21 -2.43 3.60
C GLU A 48 -11.61 -1.65 2.42
N GLU A 49 -10.53 -0.91 2.65
CA GLU A 49 -9.87 -0.12 1.61
C GLU A 49 -9.30 -1.01 0.50
N ILE A 50 -8.59 -2.07 0.86
CA ILE A 50 -8.07 -3.02 -0.12
C ILE A 50 -9.22 -3.70 -0.87
N SER A 51 -10.29 -4.12 -0.19
CA SER A 51 -11.44 -4.76 -0.86
C SER A 51 -12.10 -3.83 -1.89
N LYS A 52 -12.24 -2.55 -1.58
CA LYS A 52 -12.84 -1.54 -2.47
C LYS A 52 -11.90 -1.12 -3.61
N ASN A 53 -10.60 -1.05 -3.34
CA ASN A 53 -9.62 -0.39 -4.22
C ASN A 53 -8.52 -1.32 -4.76
N LEU A 54 -8.61 -2.66 -4.59
CA LEU A 54 -7.54 -3.59 -4.98
C LEU A 54 -7.01 -3.37 -6.40
N GLU A 55 -7.89 -3.14 -7.37
CA GLU A 55 -7.49 -2.88 -8.75
C GLU A 55 -6.72 -1.57 -8.92
N HIS A 56 -7.05 -0.54 -8.13
CA HIS A 56 -6.29 0.72 -8.08
C HIS A 56 -4.89 0.47 -7.54
N PHE A 57 -4.76 -0.22 -6.41
CA PHE A 57 -3.46 -0.61 -5.84
C PHE A 57 -2.60 -1.36 -6.86
N ARG A 58 -3.18 -2.33 -7.58
CA ARG A 58 -2.46 -3.06 -8.64
C ARG A 58 -1.98 -2.18 -9.78
N LYS A 59 -2.76 -1.17 -10.19
CA LYS A 59 -2.39 -0.24 -11.27
C LYS A 59 -1.24 0.69 -10.90
N ILE A 60 -1.10 1.04 -9.63
CA ILE A 60 -0.05 1.94 -9.15
C ILE A 60 1.25 1.21 -8.77
N ILE A 61 1.24 -0.12 -8.70
CA ILE A 61 2.45 -0.92 -8.47
C ILE A 61 3.44 -0.69 -9.62
N LYS A 62 4.66 -0.32 -9.24
CA LYS A 62 5.79 -0.16 -10.17
C LYS A 62 6.75 -1.32 -10.01
N LYS A 63 7.28 -1.80 -11.14
CA LYS A 63 8.43 -2.71 -11.16
C LYS A 63 9.69 -1.86 -11.12
N THR A 64 10.55 -2.17 -10.18
CA THR A 64 11.83 -1.50 -9.89
C THR A 64 12.96 -2.52 -9.94
#